data_AF-X8DJF6-F1
#
_entry.id   AF-X8DJF6-F1
#
_cell.length_a   1.000
_cell.length_b   1.000
_cell.length_c   1.000
_cell.angle_alpha   90.00
_cell.angle_beta   90.00
_cell.angle_gamma   90.00
#
_symmetry.space_group_name_H-M   'P 1'
#
loop_
_entity.id
_entity.type
_entity.pdbx_description
1 polymer ?
#
loop_
_entity_poly.entity_id
_entity_poly.type
_entity_poly.pdbx_seq_one_letter_code
_entity_poly.pdbx_strand_id
1 'polypeptide(L)'
;MTETISTAAVPTTDLEEQVKRRIEQVVSNDPQLAALLPEDSVTEAVNEPDLPLVEVIRRLLEGYGDRPALGQRAFEFVTGDDGATVIALKPEYTTVSYRELWERAEAIAAAWHEQGIRDGDFVAQLGFTSTDFASLDVAGLRLGTVSVPLQTGASLQQRNAILEETRPAVFAASIEYLDAAVDSVLATPSVRLLSVFDYHAEVDSQREALEAVRARLESAGRTIVVEALAEALTRGGTCPPRRCPVQIPMPCVCSSTPPEAPVPLRAPCIRNGWSPTCGRRSGSPTM
;
A
#
# COMPACT_ATOMS: atom_id res chain seq x y z
N MET A 1 -11.75 61.73 -15.78
CA MET A 1 -12.05 60.44 -16.42
C MET A 1 -11.18 59.40 -15.74
N THR A 2 -11.76 58.68 -14.79
CA THR A 2 -11.14 57.52 -14.16
C THR A 2 -12.30 56.64 -13.72
N GLU A 3 -12.79 55.82 -14.66
CA GLU A 3 -13.72 54.75 -14.33
C GLU A 3 -12.95 53.72 -13.50
N THR A 4 -13.38 53.57 -12.26
CA THR A 4 -12.89 52.50 -11.38
C THR A 4 -13.77 51.29 -11.68
N ILE A 5 -13.23 50.31 -12.41
CA ILE A 5 -13.89 49.02 -12.60
C ILE A 5 -13.87 48.31 -11.25
N SER A 6 -14.96 48.45 -10.51
CA SER A 6 -15.25 47.65 -9.32
C SER A 6 -15.61 46.25 -9.80
N THR A 7 -14.60 45.38 -9.93
CA THR A 7 -14.81 43.93 -10.04
C THR A 7 -15.48 43.48 -8.75
N ALA A 8 -16.81 43.40 -8.77
CA ALA A 8 -17.58 42.80 -7.68
C ALA A 8 -17.10 41.36 -7.51
N ALA A 9 -16.67 41.02 -6.30
CA ALA A 9 -16.36 39.63 -5.95
C ALA A 9 -17.63 38.80 -6.18
N VAL A 10 -17.56 37.84 -7.10
CA VAL A 10 -18.65 36.89 -7.34
C VAL A 10 -18.89 36.13 -6.03
N PRO A 11 -20.09 36.22 -5.42
CA PRO A 11 -20.37 35.50 -4.19
C PRO A 11 -20.24 33.99 -4.46
N THR A 12 -19.56 33.27 -3.56
CA THR A 12 -19.20 31.85 -3.71
C THR A 12 -20.37 30.94 -4.06
N THR A 13 -21.59 31.29 -3.67
CA THR A 13 -22.83 30.59 -4.02
C THR A 13 -23.15 30.60 -5.52
N ASP A 14 -22.84 31.68 -6.25
CA ASP A 14 -23.05 31.75 -7.70
C ASP A 14 -22.04 30.85 -8.44
N LEU A 15 -20.80 30.77 -7.94
CA LEU A 15 -19.80 29.87 -8.51
C LEU A 15 -20.15 28.39 -8.29
N GLU A 16 -20.60 28.02 -7.09
CA GLU A 16 -21.03 26.65 -6.80
C GLU A 16 -22.22 26.22 -7.67
N GLU A 17 -23.21 27.09 -7.86
CA GLU A 17 -24.34 26.85 -8.76
C GLU A 17 -23.92 26.75 -10.24
N GLN A 18 -22.98 27.60 -10.67
CA GLN A 18 -22.40 27.52 -12.02
C GLN A 18 -21.66 26.19 -12.24
N VAL A 19 -20.88 25.74 -11.26
CA VAL A 19 -20.17 24.45 -11.33
C VAL A 19 -21.18 23.28 -11.39
N LYS A 20 -22.21 23.28 -10.54
CA LYS A 20 -23.26 22.25 -10.55
C LYS A 20 -23.95 22.15 -11.91
N ARG A 21 -24.42 23.28 -12.45
CA ARG A 21 -25.04 23.33 -13.78
C ARG A 21 -24.10 22.82 -14.87
N ARG A 22 -22.82 23.15 -14.79
CA ARG A 22 -21.83 22.68 -15.77
C ARG A 22 -21.57 21.18 -15.66
N ILE A 23 -21.51 20.63 -14.45
CA ILE A 23 -21.40 19.18 -14.23
C ILE A 23 -22.62 18.48 -14.81
N GLU A 24 -23.83 18.93 -14.47
CA GLU A 24 -25.09 18.38 -15.00
C GLU A 24 -25.12 18.39 -16.53
N GLN A 25 -24.75 19.52 -17.15
CA GLN A 25 -24.68 19.66 -18.60
C GLN A 25 -23.67 18.69 -19.23
N VAL A 26 -22.48 18.54 -18.64
CA VAL A 26 -21.44 17.67 -19.18
C VAL A 26 -21.84 16.20 -19.04
N VAL A 27 -22.36 15.81 -17.88
CA VAL A 27 -22.81 14.45 -17.58
C VAL A 27 -24.01 14.05 -18.45
N SER A 28 -24.97 14.96 -18.69
CA SER A 28 -26.14 14.66 -19.53
C SER A 28 -25.78 14.37 -21.00
N ASN A 29 -24.63 14.85 -21.45
CA ASN A 29 -24.20 14.77 -22.85
C ASN A 29 -23.10 13.71 -23.08
N ASP A 30 -22.60 13.08 -22.02
CA ASP A 30 -21.50 12.11 -22.10
C ASP A 30 -21.87 10.81 -21.35
N PRO A 31 -22.15 9.70 -22.08
CA PRO A 31 -22.55 8.45 -21.47
C PRO A 31 -21.43 7.82 -20.61
N GLN A 32 -20.16 8.11 -20.90
CA GLN A 32 -19.05 7.62 -20.08
C GLN A 32 -19.08 8.29 -18.71
N LEU A 33 -19.28 9.61 -18.67
CA LEU A 33 -19.34 10.36 -17.40
C LEU A 33 -20.60 10.02 -16.61
N ALA A 34 -21.74 9.83 -17.27
CA ALA A 34 -22.98 9.38 -16.63
C ALA A 34 -22.81 8.02 -15.93
N ALA A 35 -22.09 7.08 -16.54
CA ALA A 35 -21.83 5.75 -15.97
C ALA A 35 -20.83 5.77 -14.79
N LEU A 36 -20.13 6.89 -14.55
CA LEU A 36 -19.13 7.05 -13.48
C LEU A 36 -19.65 7.82 -12.26
N LEU A 37 -20.93 8.22 -12.24
CA LEU A 37 -21.52 8.83 -11.06
C LEU A 37 -21.46 7.85 -9.86
N PRO A 38 -21.14 8.33 -8.65
CA PRO A 38 -21.15 7.50 -7.45
C PRO A 38 -22.52 6.85 -7.23
N GLU A 39 -22.52 5.60 -6.75
CA GLU A 39 -23.75 4.92 -6.34
C GLU A 39 -23.96 5.09 -4.83
N ASP A 40 -25.14 5.56 -4.45
CA ASP A 40 -25.50 5.75 -3.03
C ASP A 40 -25.47 4.43 -2.26
N SER A 41 -25.91 3.32 -2.87
CA SER A 41 -25.86 1.98 -2.29
C SER A 41 -24.44 1.53 -1.93
N VAL A 42 -23.46 1.79 -2.82
CA VAL A 42 -22.05 1.50 -2.55
C VAL A 42 -21.51 2.42 -1.47
N THR A 43 -21.87 3.71 -1.53
CA THR A 43 -21.47 4.70 -0.53
C THR A 43 -21.99 4.36 0.86
N GLU A 44 -23.24 3.95 1.00
CA GLU A 44 -23.82 3.49 2.26
C GLU A 44 -23.12 2.23 2.77
N ALA A 45 -22.87 1.24 1.89
CA ALA A 45 -22.22 -0.01 2.25
C ALA A 45 -20.79 0.18 2.76
N VAL A 46 -20.01 1.10 2.19
CA VAL A 46 -18.62 1.36 2.64
C VAL A 46 -18.54 2.23 3.91
N ASN A 47 -19.62 2.94 4.24
CA ASN A 47 -19.72 3.82 5.42
C ASN A 47 -20.46 3.17 6.60
N GLU A 48 -20.75 1.87 6.56
CA GLU A 48 -21.25 1.17 7.75
C GLU A 48 -20.25 1.33 8.92
N PRO A 49 -20.73 1.62 10.13
CA PRO A 49 -19.84 1.76 11.29
C PRO A 49 -19.04 0.49 11.58
N ASP A 50 -17.85 0.68 12.16
CA ASP A 50 -16.99 -0.40 12.68
C ASP A 50 -16.50 -1.44 11.64
N LEU A 51 -16.52 -1.11 10.35
CA LEU A 51 -15.93 -1.95 9.31
C LEU A 51 -14.38 -1.94 9.38
N PRO A 52 -13.72 -3.11 9.32
CA PRO A 52 -12.27 -3.15 9.13
C PRO A 52 -11.92 -2.65 7.73
N LEU A 53 -10.74 -2.04 7.58
CA LEU A 53 -10.30 -1.43 6.31
C LEU A 53 -10.42 -2.38 5.10
N VAL A 54 -10.03 -3.66 5.26
CA VAL A 54 -10.14 -4.66 4.19
C VAL A 54 -11.58 -4.89 3.73
N GLU A 55 -12.54 -4.77 4.63
CA GLU A 55 -13.97 -4.93 4.33
C GLU A 55 -14.54 -3.70 3.62
N VAL A 56 -14.08 -2.49 3.98
CA VAL A 56 -14.39 -1.25 3.25
C VAL A 56 -13.93 -1.37 1.80
N ILE A 57 -12.68 -1.80 1.59
CA ILE A 57 -12.11 -1.98 0.25
C ILE A 57 -12.83 -3.07 -0.53
N ARG A 58 -13.12 -4.22 0.09
CA ARG A 58 -13.88 -5.31 -0.55
C ARG A 58 -15.25 -4.82 -1.03
N ARG A 59 -16.02 -4.14 -0.16
CA ARG A 59 -17.35 -3.61 -0.50
C ARG A 59 -17.29 -2.57 -1.60
N LEU A 60 -16.25 -1.72 -1.62
CA LEU A 60 -16.04 -0.75 -2.68
C LEU A 60 -15.78 -1.42 -4.04
N LEU A 61 -14.83 -2.36 -4.07
CA LEU A 61 -14.39 -2.99 -5.32
C LEU A 61 -15.45 -3.97 -5.87
N GLU A 62 -16.06 -4.78 -5.01
CA GLU A 62 -17.16 -5.66 -5.44
C GLU A 62 -18.42 -4.85 -5.79
N GLY A 63 -18.70 -3.77 -5.06
CA GLY A 63 -19.89 -2.94 -5.24
C GLY A 63 -19.93 -2.25 -6.61
N TYR A 64 -18.80 -1.70 -7.06
CA TYR A 64 -18.71 -1.11 -8.40
C TYR A 64 -18.49 -2.14 -9.52
N GLY A 65 -18.07 -3.36 -9.19
CA GLY A 65 -18.09 -4.51 -10.09
C GLY A 65 -17.34 -4.28 -11.41
N ASP A 66 -18.06 -4.39 -12.54
CA ASP A 66 -17.50 -4.31 -13.89
C ASP A 66 -17.19 -2.87 -14.36
N ARG A 67 -17.44 -1.85 -13.52
CA ARG A 67 -17.08 -0.48 -13.86
C ARG A 67 -15.56 -0.34 -14.03
N PRO A 68 -15.07 0.48 -14.97
CA PRO A 68 -13.65 0.78 -15.08
C PRO A 68 -13.11 1.44 -13.81
N ALA A 69 -12.06 0.88 -13.21
CA ALA A 69 -11.39 1.41 -12.01
C ALA A 69 -10.07 2.10 -12.35
N LEU A 70 -9.22 1.41 -13.12
CA LEU A 70 -7.87 1.85 -13.44
C LEU A 70 -7.70 1.92 -14.96
N GLY A 71 -7.07 2.99 -15.44
CA GLY A 71 -6.72 3.16 -16.85
C GLY A 71 -5.22 3.16 -17.05
N GLN A 72 -4.73 2.42 -18.05
CA GLN A 72 -3.33 2.41 -18.46
C GLN A 72 -3.23 2.56 -19.97
N ARG A 73 -2.14 3.17 -20.47
CA ARG A 73 -1.95 3.30 -21.91
C ARG A 73 -1.82 1.92 -22.53
N ALA A 74 -2.59 1.67 -23.58
CA ALA A 74 -2.44 0.46 -24.37
C ALA A 74 -1.06 0.46 -25.04
N PHE A 75 -0.53 -0.72 -25.28
CA PHE A 75 0.75 -0.89 -25.94
C PHE A 75 0.75 -2.16 -26.79
N GLU A 76 1.75 -2.26 -27.66
CA GLU A 76 2.02 -3.45 -28.46
C GLU A 76 3.51 -3.79 -28.39
N PHE A 77 3.82 -5.07 -28.61
CA PHE A 77 5.19 -5.54 -28.72
C PHE A 77 5.62 -5.42 -30.18
N VAL A 78 6.72 -4.70 -30.41
CA VAL A 78 7.29 -4.48 -31.74
C VAL A 78 8.69 -5.06 -31.77
N THR A 79 8.93 -5.99 -32.69
CA THR A 79 10.26 -6.54 -32.95
C THR A 79 10.96 -5.71 -34.03
N GLY A 80 12.11 -5.16 -33.70
CA GLY A 80 12.95 -4.39 -34.62
C GLY A 80 13.71 -5.25 -35.62
N ASP A 81 14.36 -4.59 -36.58
CA ASP A 81 15.21 -5.25 -37.59
C ASP A 81 16.43 -5.96 -36.97
N ASP A 82 16.85 -5.53 -35.78
CA ASP A 82 17.88 -6.16 -34.96
C ASP A 82 17.40 -7.43 -34.24
N GLY A 83 16.11 -7.76 -34.36
CA GLY A 83 15.46 -8.89 -33.71
C GLY A 83 15.03 -8.60 -32.27
N ALA A 84 15.31 -7.40 -31.74
CA ALA A 84 14.97 -7.04 -30.37
C ALA A 84 13.49 -6.62 -30.25
N THR A 85 12.79 -7.13 -29.24
CA THR A 85 11.39 -6.79 -28.98
C THR A 85 11.26 -5.70 -27.92
N VAL A 86 10.51 -4.64 -28.23
CA VAL A 86 10.26 -3.48 -27.37
C VAL A 86 8.77 -3.16 -27.24
N ILE A 87 8.41 -2.34 -26.26
CA ILE A 87 7.05 -1.83 -26.06
C ILE A 87 6.85 -0.52 -26.85
N ALA A 88 5.86 -0.50 -27.74
CA ALA A 88 5.39 0.70 -28.39
C ALA A 88 4.02 1.11 -27.81
N LEU A 89 3.94 2.34 -27.31
CA LEU A 89 2.71 2.85 -26.68
C LEU A 89 1.72 3.33 -27.74
N LYS A 90 0.47 2.90 -27.63
CA LYS A 90 -0.64 3.29 -28.51
C LYS A 90 -1.30 4.60 -28.02
N PRO A 91 -2.00 5.33 -28.89
CA PRO A 91 -2.73 6.55 -28.54
C PRO A 91 -4.11 6.26 -27.91
N GLU A 92 -4.21 5.20 -27.10
CA GLU A 92 -5.46 4.77 -26.46
C GLU A 92 -5.17 4.19 -25.06
N TYR A 93 -6.20 4.02 -24.24
CA TYR A 93 -6.10 3.41 -22.92
C TYR A 93 -6.90 2.10 -22.87
N THR A 94 -6.38 1.13 -22.13
CA THR A 94 -7.14 -0.02 -21.65
C THR A 94 -7.50 0.19 -20.19
N THR A 95 -8.55 -0.49 -19.74
CA THR A 95 -9.04 -0.36 -18.37
C THR A 95 -9.06 -1.70 -17.67
N VAL A 96 -8.84 -1.67 -16.35
CA VAL A 96 -9.11 -2.76 -15.42
C VAL A 96 -10.32 -2.36 -14.58
N SER A 97 -11.29 -3.25 -14.47
CA SER A 97 -12.50 -3.05 -13.67
C SER A 97 -12.23 -3.14 -12.17
N TYR A 98 -13.17 -2.64 -11.37
CA TYR A 98 -13.10 -2.77 -9.91
C TYR A 98 -13.04 -4.25 -9.47
N ARG A 99 -13.81 -5.12 -10.11
CA ARG A 99 -13.80 -6.58 -9.86
C ARG A 99 -12.45 -7.21 -10.21
N GLU A 100 -11.92 -6.93 -11.40
CA GLU A 100 -10.63 -7.48 -11.82
C GLU A 100 -9.48 -7.02 -10.90
N LEU A 101 -9.52 -5.77 -10.41
CA LEU A 101 -8.55 -5.30 -9.42
C LEU A 101 -8.63 -6.12 -8.12
N TRP A 102 -9.84 -6.40 -7.63
CA TRP A 102 -10.03 -7.23 -6.45
C TRP A 102 -9.52 -8.67 -6.67
N GLU A 103 -9.86 -9.29 -7.79
CA GLU A 103 -9.41 -10.63 -8.16
C GLU A 103 -7.88 -10.72 -8.23
N ARG A 104 -7.23 -9.71 -8.83
CA ARG A 104 -5.76 -9.60 -8.85
C ARG A 104 -5.18 -9.51 -7.45
N ALA A 105 -5.75 -8.65 -6.60
CA ALA A 105 -5.29 -8.49 -5.22
C ALA A 105 -5.45 -9.78 -4.39
N GLU A 106 -6.57 -10.49 -4.54
CA GLU A 106 -6.78 -11.78 -3.87
C GLU A 106 -5.79 -12.85 -4.36
N ALA A 107 -5.51 -12.89 -5.67
CA ALA A 107 -4.53 -13.80 -6.24
C ALA A 107 -3.11 -13.53 -5.69
N ILE A 108 -2.67 -12.27 -5.66
CA ILE A 108 -1.37 -11.88 -5.09
C ILE A 108 -1.30 -12.27 -3.61
N ALA A 109 -2.33 -11.93 -2.82
CA ALA A 109 -2.38 -12.26 -1.40
C ALA A 109 -2.33 -13.79 -1.16
N ALA A 110 -3.03 -14.58 -1.96
CA ALA A 110 -3.00 -16.04 -1.89
C ALA A 110 -1.60 -16.58 -2.22
N ALA A 111 -0.99 -16.06 -3.28
CA ALA A 111 0.34 -16.44 -3.75
C ALA A 111 1.43 -16.13 -2.70
N TRP A 112 1.40 -14.94 -2.10
CA TRP A 112 2.32 -14.54 -1.03
C TRP A 112 2.10 -15.36 0.24
N HIS A 113 0.85 -15.66 0.60
CA HIS A 113 0.56 -16.50 1.75
C HIS A 113 1.15 -17.92 1.58
N GLU A 114 1.07 -18.52 0.40
CA GLU A 114 1.71 -19.81 0.11
C GLU A 114 3.23 -19.76 0.25
N GLN A 115 3.85 -18.64 -0.14
CA GLN A 115 5.29 -18.40 0.02
C GLN A 115 5.71 -18.04 1.46
N GLY A 116 4.77 -18.08 2.41
CA GLY A 116 5.08 -17.87 3.82
C GLY A 116 5.06 -16.40 4.26
N ILE A 117 4.49 -15.49 3.47
CA ILE A 117 4.22 -14.10 3.90
C ILE A 117 2.97 -14.10 4.79
N ARG A 118 2.97 -13.32 5.86
CA ARG A 118 1.92 -13.31 6.87
C ARG A 118 1.46 -11.89 7.20
N ASP A 119 0.30 -11.81 7.85
CA ASP A 119 -0.19 -10.58 8.48
C ASP A 119 0.90 -9.97 9.38
N GLY A 120 1.08 -8.65 9.29
CA GLY A 120 2.11 -7.89 9.99
C GLY A 120 3.49 -7.88 9.32
N ASP A 121 3.75 -8.71 8.31
CA ASP A 121 5.00 -8.62 7.54
C ASP A 121 5.05 -7.28 6.78
N PHE A 122 6.23 -6.68 6.69
CA PHE A 122 6.45 -5.45 5.92
C PHE A 122 6.76 -5.77 4.46
N VAL A 123 6.23 -4.95 3.55
CA VAL A 123 6.42 -5.06 2.09
C VAL A 123 6.99 -3.73 1.59
N ALA A 124 8.28 -3.73 1.26
CA ALA A 124 8.90 -2.59 0.61
C ALA A 124 8.49 -2.54 -0.86
N GLN A 125 8.06 -1.38 -1.36
CA GLN A 125 7.60 -1.20 -2.74
C GLN A 125 8.42 -0.10 -3.42
N LEU A 126 9.07 -0.41 -4.54
CA LEU A 126 9.87 0.54 -5.31
C LEU A 126 9.40 0.58 -6.77
N GLY A 127 8.63 1.59 -7.11
CA GLY A 127 8.19 1.81 -8.48
C GLY A 127 7.37 3.08 -8.60
N PHE A 128 6.83 3.28 -9.80
CA PHE A 128 5.88 4.36 -10.05
C PHE A 128 4.43 3.89 -9.79
N THR A 129 3.46 4.76 -10.02
CA THR A 129 2.06 4.38 -9.99
C THR A 129 1.68 3.61 -11.27
N SER A 130 1.12 2.41 -11.11
CA SER A 130 0.66 1.55 -12.19
C SER A 130 -0.51 0.66 -11.72
N THR A 131 -1.12 -0.06 -12.66
CA THR A 131 -2.14 -1.07 -12.35
C THR A 131 -1.60 -2.16 -11.42
N ASP A 132 -0.37 -2.60 -11.66
CA ASP A 132 0.28 -3.61 -10.82
C ASP A 132 0.63 -3.06 -9.43
N PHE A 133 1.09 -1.80 -9.35
CA PHE A 133 1.33 -1.14 -8.06
C PHE A 133 0.05 -1.05 -7.22
N ALA A 134 -1.07 -0.63 -7.84
CA ALA A 134 -2.36 -0.59 -7.16
C ALA A 134 -2.82 -1.99 -6.71
N SER A 135 -2.60 -3.01 -7.55
CA SER A 135 -2.92 -4.40 -7.21
C SER A 135 -2.10 -4.91 -6.01
N LEU A 136 -0.80 -4.55 -5.94
CA LEU A 136 0.09 -4.86 -4.83
C LEU A 136 -0.33 -4.19 -3.51
N ASP A 137 -0.75 -2.93 -3.57
CA ASP A 137 -1.19 -2.21 -2.38
C ASP A 137 -2.49 -2.80 -1.80
N VAL A 138 -3.47 -3.07 -2.67
CA VAL A 138 -4.73 -3.74 -2.27
C VAL A 138 -4.46 -5.17 -1.78
N ALA A 139 -3.51 -5.89 -2.39
CA ALA A 139 -3.10 -7.21 -1.92
C ALA A 139 -2.50 -7.17 -0.52
N GLY A 140 -1.75 -6.10 -0.21
CA GLY A 140 -1.20 -5.87 1.13
C GLY A 140 -2.30 -5.69 2.17
N LEU A 141 -3.29 -4.85 1.89
CA LEU A 141 -4.48 -4.69 2.73
C LEU A 141 -5.24 -6.02 2.91
N ARG A 142 -5.33 -6.80 1.82
CA ARG A 142 -6.01 -8.10 1.81
C ARG A 142 -5.31 -9.16 2.65
N LEU A 143 -3.99 -9.14 2.70
CA LEU A 143 -3.16 -10.09 3.45
C LEU A 143 -2.85 -9.60 4.88
N GLY A 144 -3.04 -8.32 5.17
CA GLY A 144 -2.69 -7.70 6.44
C GLY A 144 -1.21 -7.31 6.54
N THR A 145 -0.50 -7.17 5.42
CA THR A 145 0.90 -6.71 5.42
C THR A 145 0.99 -5.19 5.52
N VAL A 146 2.16 -4.68 5.92
CA VAL A 146 2.42 -3.25 6.02
C VAL A 146 3.15 -2.76 4.77
N SER A 147 2.48 -1.94 3.94
CA SER A 147 3.08 -1.31 2.77
C SER A 147 4.13 -0.26 3.18
N VAL A 148 5.32 -0.33 2.58
CA VAL A 148 6.39 0.66 2.71
C VAL A 148 6.77 1.17 1.31
N PRO A 149 6.02 2.15 0.75
CA PRO A 149 6.33 2.73 -0.54
C PRO A 149 7.60 3.59 -0.45
N LEU A 150 8.63 3.18 -1.18
CA LEU A 150 9.93 3.82 -1.21
C LEU A 150 10.00 4.87 -2.32
N GLN A 151 10.66 5.99 -2.05
CA GLN A 151 10.88 7.02 -3.06
C GLN A 151 11.90 6.54 -4.10
N THR A 152 11.54 6.57 -5.37
CA THR A 152 12.41 6.15 -6.48
C THR A 152 13.68 6.99 -6.60
N GLY A 153 13.58 8.29 -6.27
CA GLY A 153 14.72 9.22 -6.24
C GLY A 153 15.58 9.18 -4.97
N ALA A 154 15.24 8.36 -3.97
CA ALA A 154 16.06 8.26 -2.76
C ALA A 154 17.39 7.54 -3.04
N SER A 155 18.45 7.98 -2.38
CA SER A 155 19.75 7.33 -2.45
C SER A 155 19.70 5.92 -1.85
N LEU A 156 20.63 5.05 -2.26
CA LEU A 156 20.77 3.70 -1.69
C LEU A 156 20.93 3.72 -0.16
N GLN A 157 21.70 4.68 0.37
CA GLN A 157 21.90 4.82 1.81
C GLN A 157 20.58 5.12 2.54
N GLN A 158 19.79 6.06 2.04
CA GLN A 158 18.50 6.42 2.63
C GLN A 158 17.50 5.26 2.54
N ARG A 159 17.47 4.58 1.39
CA ARG A 159 16.61 3.41 1.20
C ARG A 159 16.99 2.30 2.17
N ASN A 160 18.27 1.97 2.30
CA ASN A 160 18.74 0.93 3.20
C ASN A 160 18.46 1.25 4.67
N ALA A 161 18.53 2.52 5.08
CA ALA A 161 18.15 2.91 6.44
C ALA A 161 16.67 2.60 6.74
N ILE A 162 15.77 2.86 5.78
CA ILE A 162 14.35 2.50 5.92
C ILE A 162 14.17 0.98 5.99
N LEU A 163 14.89 0.22 5.16
CA LEU A 163 14.80 -1.24 5.12
C LEU A 163 15.37 -1.88 6.40
N GLU A 164 16.40 -1.29 7.00
CA GLU A 164 16.95 -1.72 8.28
C GLU A 164 15.95 -1.54 9.42
N GLU A 165 15.21 -0.43 9.41
CA GLU A 165 14.16 -0.14 10.40
C GLU A 165 12.91 -1.02 10.22
N THR A 166 12.46 -1.19 8.98
CA THR A 166 11.20 -1.89 8.66
C THR A 166 11.36 -3.39 8.51
N ARG A 167 12.57 -3.89 8.22
CA ARG A 167 12.90 -5.31 8.04
C ARG A 167 11.87 -6.06 7.17
N PRO A 168 11.62 -5.64 5.92
CA PRO A 168 10.56 -6.21 5.09
C PRO A 168 10.83 -7.66 4.73
N ALA A 169 9.74 -8.44 4.66
CA ALA A 169 9.77 -9.82 4.18
C ALA A 169 9.70 -9.89 2.64
N VAL A 170 9.05 -8.90 2.01
CA VAL A 170 8.91 -8.78 0.56
C VAL A 170 9.51 -7.45 0.10
N PHE A 171 10.24 -7.50 -1.01
CA PHE A 171 10.62 -6.32 -1.76
C PHE A 171 9.93 -6.41 -3.13
N ALA A 172 8.95 -5.55 -3.38
CA ALA A 172 8.31 -5.41 -4.69
C ALA A 172 8.98 -4.29 -5.48
N ALA A 173 9.43 -4.55 -6.71
CA ALA A 173 10.08 -3.55 -7.55
C ALA A 173 9.52 -3.57 -8.97
N SER A 174 9.30 -2.40 -9.57
CA SER A 174 9.01 -2.36 -11.00
C SER A 174 10.27 -2.73 -11.78
N ILE A 175 10.09 -3.25 -13.00
CA ILE A 175 11.24 -3.63 -13.85
C ILE A 175 12.22 -2.48 -14.08
N GLU A 176 11.74 -1.23 -14.11
CA GLU A 176 12.54 -0.02 -14.28
C GLU A 176 13.52 0.21 -13.12
N TYR A 177 13.15 -0.17 -11.89
CA TYR A 177 13.97 0.05 -10.69
C TYR A 177 14.61 -1.23 -10.15
N LEU A 178 14.62 -2.30 -10.94
CA LEU A 178 15.04 -3.63 -10.48
C LEU A 178 16.51 -3.66 -10.04
N ASP A 179 17.41 -3.01 -10.76
CA ASP A 179 18.84 -2.94 -10.39
C ASP A 179 19.04 -2.28 -9.02
N ALA A 180 18.38 -1.15 -8.79
CA ALA A 180 18.45 -0.42 -7.54
C ALA A 180 17.77 -1.21 -6.39
N ALA A 181 16.72 -1.97 -6.69
CA ALA A 181 16.09 -2.86 -5.72
C ALA A 181 17.07 -3.94 -5.26
N VAL A 182 17.81 -4.56 -6.18
CA VAL A 182 18.76 -5.64 -5.86
C VAL A 182 19.91 -5.16 -5.00
N ASP A 183 20.44 -3.96 -5.25
CA ASP A 183 21.43 -3.34 -4.34
C ASP A 183 20.94 -3.30 -2.89
N SER A 184 19.66 -3.03 -2.71
CA SER A 184 19.02 -2.89 -1.40
C SER A 184 18.68 -4.25 -0.79
N VAL A 185 18.21 -5.19 -1.61
CA VAL A 185 17.90 -6.57 -1.22
C VAL A 185 19.14 -7.32 -0.75
N LEU A 186 20.29 -7.12 -1.41
CA LEU A 186 21.57 -7.70 -0.99
C LEU A 186 22.00 -7.21 0.40
N ALA A 187 21.65 -5.97 0.76
CA ALA A 187 21.92 -5.37 2.06
C ALA A 187 20.85 -5.69 3.12
N THR A 188 19.76 -6.37 2.77
CA THR A 188 18.59 -6.55 3.64
C THR A 188 18.26 -8.03 3.85
N PRO A 189 18.81 -8.69 4.89
CA PRO A 189 18.62 -10.12 5.13
C PRO A 189 17.19 -10.58 5.43
N SER A 190 16.30 -9.66 5.82
CA SER A 190 14.88 -9.99 6.10
C SER A 190 14.08 -10.30 4.85
N VAL A 191 14.50 -9.79 3.68
CA VAL A 191 13.77 -10.00 2.41
C VAL A 191 13.87 -11.46 2.00
N ARG A 192 12.72 -12.12 1.82
CA ARG A 192 12.59 -13.53 1.40
C ARG A 192 12.06 -13.66 -0.03
N LEU A 193 11.35 -12.63 -0.50
CA LEU A 193 10.72 -12.57 -1.82
C LEU A 193 11.03 -11.23 -2.48
N LEU A 194 11.58 -11.27 -3.70
CA LEU A 194 11.66 -10.16 -4.63
C LEU A 194 10.54 -10.34 -5.67
N SER A 195 9.51 -9.50 -5.59
CA SER A 195 8.36 -9.51 -6.50
C SER A 195 8.56 -8.46 -7.59
N VAL A 196 8.62 -8.84 -8.85
CA VAL A 196 8.88 -7.91 -9.97
C VAL A 196 7.59 -7.57 -10.70
N PHE A 197 7.24 -6.29 -10.79
CA PHE A 197 6.00 -5.82 -11.43
C PHE A 197 6.26 -4.87 -12.60
N ASP A 198 5.22 -4.53 -13.36
CA ASP A 198 5.34 -3.81 -14.65
C ASP A 198 6.31 -4.52 -15.62
N TYR A 199 6.36 -5.85 -15.53
CA TYR A 199 7.27 -6.72 -16.28
C TYR A 199 6.53 -7.43 -17.41
N HIS A 200 7.17 -7.44 -18.58
CA HIS A 200 6.69 -8.06 -19.81
C HIS A 200 7.74 -9.02 -20.34
N ALA A 201 7.43 -10.32 -20.27
CA ALA A 201 8.35 -11.38 -20.69
C ALA A 201 8.62 -11.33 -22.21
N GLU A 202 7.80 -10.68 -23.01
CA GLU A 202 7.99 -10.48 -24.44
C GLU A 202 9.12 -9.49 -24.74
N VAL A 203 9.48 -8.63 -23.79
CA VAL A 203 10.52 -7.60 -23.96
C VAL A 203 11.89 -8.15 -23.60
N ASP A 204 12.79 -8.19 -24.56
CA ASP A 204 14.07 -8.88 -24.43
C ASP A 204 14.94 -8.26 -23.33
N SER A 205 15.05 -6.94 -23.31
CA SER A 205 15.82 -6.21 -22.29
C SER A 205 15.28 -6.41 -20.87
N GLN A 206 13.97 -6.60 -20.72
CA GLN A 206 13.37 -6.88 -19.41
C GLN A 206 13.67 -8.31 -18.96
N ARG A 207 13.59 -9.29 -19.87
CA ARG A 207 14.02 -10.67 -19.56
C ARG A 207 15.49 -10.70 -19.16
N GLU A 208 16.35 -10.04 -19.92
CA GLU A 208 17.78 -9.95 -19.64
C GLU A 208 18.06 -9.30 -18.27
N ALA A 209 17.34 -8.22 -17.92
CA ALA A 209 17.47 -7.58 -16.62
C ALA A 209 17.07 -8.52 -15.47
N LEU A 210 15.96 -9.26 -15.62
CA LEU A 210 15.50 -10.21 -14.59
C LEU A 210 16.50 -11.36 -14.40
N GLU A 211 17.04 -11.91 -15.49
CA GLU A 211 18.05 -12.98 -15.44
C GLU A 211 19.39 -12.48 -14.88
N ALA A 212 19.83 -11.27 -15.24
CA ALA A 212 21.03 -10.66 -14.67
C ALA A 212 20.90 -10.49 -13.14
N VAL A 213 19.72 -10.13 -12.67
CA VAL A 213 19.42 -10.00 -11.24
C VAL A 213 19.43 -11.34 -10.51
N ARG A 214 18.84 -12.39 -11.12
CA ARG A 214 18.91 -13.75 -10.57
C ARG A 214 20.36 -14.20 -10.43
N ALA A 215 21.17 -14.06 -11.48
CA ALA A 215 22.60 -14.40 -11.45
C ALA A 215 23.38 -13.57 -10.41
N ARG A 216 23.04 -12.29 -10.24
CA ARG A 216 23.67 -11.42 -9.24
C ARG A 216 23.35 -11.86 -7.81
N LEU A 217 22.09 -12.22 -7.52
CA LEU A 217 21.69 -12.73 -6.21
C LEU A 217 22.37 -14.08 -5.91
N GLU A 218 22.45 -14.98 -6.90
CA GLU A 218 23.13 -16.27 -6.77
C GLU A 218 24.63 -16.11 -6.51
N SER A 219 25.32 -15.26 -7.29
CA SER A 219 26.76 -15.01 -7.11
C SER A 219 27.09 -14.37 -5.75
N ALA A 220 26.16 -13.61 -5.18
CA ALA A 220 26.27 -13.08 -3.81
C ALA A 220 25.88 -14.08 -2.72
N GLY A 221 25.49 -15.31 -3.08
CA GLY A 221 25.04 -16.35 -2.14
C GLY A 221 23.68 -16.04 -1.49
N ARG A 222 22.87 -15.17 -2.11
CA ARG A 222 21.57 -14.76 -1.58
C ARG A 222 20.45 -15.62 -2.17
N THR A 223 20.01 -16.63 -1.40
CA THR A 223 18.90 -17.50 -1.78
C THR A 223 17.56 -16.89 -1.34
N ILE A 224 16.91 -16.17 -2.25
CA ILE A 224 15.54 -15.64 -2.09
C ILE A 224 14.69 -16.03 -3.30
N VAL A 225 13.37 -16.00 -3.15
CA VAL A 225 12.46 -16.20 -4.29
C VAL A 225 12.46 -14.92 -5.14
N VAL A 226 12.62 -15.06 -6.45
CA VAL A 226 12.48 -13.96 -7.42
C VAL A 226 11.37 -14.34 -8.40
N GLU A 227 10.24 -13.66 -8.31
CA GLU A 227 9.01 -14.00 -9.04
C GLU A 227 8.44 -12.76 -9.73
N ALA A 228 7.99 -12.92 -10.97
CA ALA A 228 7.26 -11.87 -11.67
C ALA A 228 5.80 -11.83 -11.18
N LEU A 229 5.19 -10.65 -11.10
CA LEU A 229 3.82 -10.49 -10.58
C LEU A 229 2.81 -11.29 -11.42
N ALA A 230 3.03 -11.41 -12.74
CA ALA A 230 2.21 -12.23 -13.62
C ALA A 230 2.23 -13.74 -13.23
N GLU A 231 3.37 -14.24 -12.75
CA GLU A 231 3.50 -15.62 -12.24
C GLU A 231 2.73 -15.78 -10.92
N ALA A 232 2.86 -14.80 -10.01
CA ALA A 232 2.12 -14.77 -8.76
C ALA A 232 0.60 -14.71 -8.98
N LEU A 233 0.13 -13.91 -9.95
CA LEU A 233 -1.28 -13.83 -10.35
C LEU A 233 -1.79 -15.18 -10.88
N THR A 234 -1.03 -15.83 -11.77
CA THR A 234 -1.39 -17.13 -12.34
C THR A 234 -1.49 -18.20 -11.24
N ARG A 235 -0.50 -18.25 -10.35
CA ARG A 235 -0.46 -19.19 -9.23
C ARG A 235 -1.60 -18.94 -8.24
N GLY A 236 -1.79 -17.70 -7.83
CA GLY A 236 -2.84 -17.28 -6.91
C GLY A 236 -4.26 -17.55 -7.42
N GLY A 237 -4.48 -17.40 -8.72
CA GLY A 237 -5.77 -17.69 -9.37
C GLY A 237 -6.17 -19.17 -9.33
N THR A 238 -5.24 -20.09 -9.06
CA THR A 238 -5.53 -21.53 -8.89
C THR A 238 -5.78 -21.93 -7.43
N CYS A 239 -5.57 -21.01 -6.48
CA CYS A 239 -5.77 -21.26 -5.05
C CYS A 239 -7.26 -21.11 -4.69
N PRO A 240 -7.83 -21.96 -3.81
CA PRO A 240 -9.20 -21.77 -3.34
C PRO A 240 -9.35 -20.40 -2.64
N PRO A 241 -10.51 -19.73 -2.79
CA PRO A 241 -10.73 -18.40 -2.23
C PRO A 241 -10.55 -18.42 -0.72
N ARG A 242 -9.64 -17.59 -0.22
CA ARG A 242 -9.35 -17.52 1.22
C ARG A 242 -10.44 -16.75 1.93
N ARG A 243 -11.09 -17.36 2.92
CA ARG A 243 -11.90 -16.58 3.87
C ARG A 243 -10.92 -15.76 4.73
N CYS A 244 -11.10 -14.44 4.75
CA CYS A 244 -10.31 -13.56 5.61
C CYS A 244 -10.62 -13.93 7.08
N PRO A 245 -9.66 -14.39 7.89
CA PRO A 245 -9.89 -14.47 9.32
C PRO A 245 -9.91 -13.05 9.87
N VAL A 246 -11.10 -12.54 10.16
CA VAL A 246 -11.29 -11.29 10.89
C VAL A 246 -10.89 -11.53 12.35
N GLN A 247 -9.59 -11.58 12.62
CA GLN A 247 -9.08 -11.55 13.99
C GLN A 247 -7.96 -10.53 14.06
N ILE A 248 -8.37 -9.28 14.24
CA ILE A 248 -7.50 -8.30 14.88
C ILE A 248 -7.36 -8.76 16.33
N PRO A 249 -6.15 -9.13 16.83
CA PRO A 249 -5.97 -9.29 18.26
C PRO A 249 -6.29 -7.94 18.91
N MET A 250 -7.26 -7.92 19.83
CA MET A 250 -7.61 -6.72 20.58
C MET A 250 -6.32 -6.08 21.11
N PRO A 251 -6.13 -4.75 20.98
CA PRO A 251 -5.03 -4.10 21.66
C PRO A 251 -5.22 -4.37 23.15
N CYS A 252 -4.16 -4.90 23.79
CA CYS A 252 -4.11 -5.02 25.24
C CYS A 252 -4.46 -3.67 25.83
N VAL A 253 -5.66 -3.56 26.39
CA VAL A 253 -6.07 -2.40 27.17
C VAL A 253 -5.10 -2.37 28.34
N CYS A 254 -4.14 -1.46 28.31
CA CYS A 254 -3.38 -1.08 29.49
C CYS A 254 -4.37 -0.43 30.46
N SER A 255 -5.06 -1.25 31.25
CA SER A 255 -5.86 -0.79 32.37
C SER A 255 -4.90 -0.23 33.41
N SER A 256 -4.61 1.06 33.34
CA SER A 256 -4.03 1.82 34.44
C SER A 256 -5.13 2.14 35.46
N THR A 257 -5.74 1.10 36.02
CA THR A 257 -6.58 1.21 37.21
C THR A 257 -5.76 0.70 38.39
N PRO A 258 -5.36 1.54 39.35
CA PRO A 258 -4.67 1.06 40.53
C PRO A 258 -5.62 0.16 41.33
N PRO A 259 -5.12 -0.92 41.96
CA PRO A 259 -5.97 -1.79 42.76
C PRO A 259 -6.46 -1.00 43.99
N GLU A 260 -7.77 -0.86 44.13
CA GLU A 260 -8.38 -0.48 45.40
C GLU A 260 -7.99 -1.53 46.46
N ALA A 261 -7.22 -1.09 47.45
CA ALA A 261 -6.90 -1.90 48.60
C ALA A 261 -8.15 -2.07 49.50
N PRO A 262 -8.42 -3.28 50.03
CA PRO A 262 -9.53 -3.49 50.94
C PRO A 262 -9.23 -2.82 52.30
N VAL A 263 -10.20 -2.05 52.79
CA VAL A 263 -10.21 -1.48 54.14
C VAL A 263 -10.27 -2.62 55.18
N PRO A 264 -9.34 -2.71 56.14
CA PRO A 264 -9.56 -3.51 57.34
C PRO A 264 -10.02 -2.63 58.50
N LEU A 265 -11.09 -3.10 59.15
CA LEU A 265 -11.63 -2.61 60.41
C LEU A 265 -10.63 -2.82 61.57
N ARG A 266 -10.32 -1.71 62.25
CA ARG A 266 -10.00 -1.52 63.69
C ARG A 266 -9.24 -2.62 64.47
N ALA A 267 -8.06 -2.24 64.99
CA ALA A 267 -7.62 -2.47 66.38
C ALA A 267 -6.51 -1.44 66.79
N PRO A 268 -6.28 -1.17 68.08
CA PRO A 268 -5.90 0.17 68.56
C PRO A 268 -4.41 0.39 68.89
N CYS A 269 -4.04 1.68 68.87
CA CYS A 269 -3.04 2.38 69.69
C CYS A 269 -1.75 1.64 70.08
N ILE A 270 -0.61 2.01 69.47
CA ILE A 270 0.62 2.33 70.21
C ILE A 270 1.30 3.55 69.56
N ARG A 271 1.65 4.51 70.42
CA ARG A 271 2.38 5.75 70.20
C ARG A 271 3.82 5.53 69.68
N ASN A 272 4.37 6.63 69.15
CA ASN A 272 5.78 6.95 68.86
C ASN A 272 6.10 6.78 67.36
N GLY A 273 6.63 7.75 66.64
CA GLY A 273 7.10 9.08 66.98
C GLY A 273 7.58 9.72 65.67
N TRP A 274 7.35 11.02 65.58
CA TRP A 274 8.03 12.04 64.77
C TRP A 274 8.42 11.83 63.30
N SER A 275 8.12 12.88 62.56
CA SER A 275 8.18 13.12 61.12
C SER A 275 9.61 13.54 60.63
N PRO A 276 9.76 14.25 59.49
CA PRO A 276 10.30 13.70 58.24
C PRO A 276 11.60 14.42 57.80
N THR A 277 12.30 13.93 56.77
CA THR A 277 13.01 14.84 55.86
C THR A 277 13.34 14.19 54.53
N CYS A 278 12.81 14.79 53.46
CA CYS A 278 13.34 14.76 52.10
C CYS A 278 14.79 15.27 52.07
N GLY A 279 15.61 14.68 51.19
CA GLY A 279 16.92 15.20 50.84
C GLY A 279 17.36 14.74 49.46
N ARG A 280 17.07 15.54 48.43
CA ARG A 280 17.84 15.54 47.17
C ARG A 280 19.25 16.05 47.49
N ARG A 281 20.29 15.42 46.95
CA ARG A 281 21.57 16.09 46.68
C ARG A 281 22.07 15.77 45.28
N SER A 282 22.21 16.86 44.54
CA SER A 282 22.97 17.03 43.31
C SER A 282 24.46 16.80 43.53
N GLY A 283 25.14 16.39 42.46
CA GLY A 283 26.56 16.05 42.41
C GLY A 283 27.52 17.19 42.70
N SER A 284 28.69 16.76 43.14
CA SER A 284 29.93 17.49 43.39
C SER A 284 30.84 17.50 42.15
N PRO A 285 31.69 18.53 41.96
CA PRO A 285 32.84 18.46 41.08
C PRO A 285 34.16 18.26 41.86
N THR A 286 35.04 17.45 41.25
CA THR A 286 36.52 17.48 41.27
C THR A 286 37.26 17.73 42.60
N MET A 287 37.93 16.70 43.13
CA MET A 287 39.34 16.35 42.89
C MET A 287 39.66 15.00 43.54
#